data_AF-A0A371CSZ0-F1
#
_entry.id   AF-A0A371CSZ0-F1
#
_cell.length_a   1.000
_cell.length_b   1.000
_cell.length_c   1.000
_cell.angle_alpha   90.00
_cell.angle_beta   90.00
_cell.angle_gamma   90.00
#
_symmetry.space_group_name_H-M   'P 1'
#
loop_
_entity.id
_entity.type
_entity.pdbx_description
1 polymer ?
#
loop_
_entity_poly.entity_id
_entity_poly.type
_entity_poly.pdbx_seq_one_letter_code
_entity_poly.pdbx_strand_id
1 'polypeptide(L)'
;QTDLSLAVDARQKLDAQLSENELVKKEFASLTDVNTVYKLVEPVLVKQDKAEAKQNVNTRLDFNRSEIKRVETQLKELGDKAEKKKIELVEIQAALQQQTAPAPMRSLLL
;
A
#
# COMPACT_ATOMS: atom_id res chain seq x y z
N GLN A 1 -6.10 -10.79 8.50
CA GLN A 1 -5.40 -9.67 9.16
C GLN A 1 -3.97 -9.54 8.65
N THR A 2 -3.27 -10.66 8.45
CA THR A 2 -1.93 -10.73 7.83
C THR A 2 -1.83 -10.03 6.48
N ASP A 3 -2.78 -10.27 5.55
CA ASP A 3 -2.71 -9.70 4.20
C ASP A 3 -2.84 -8.17 4.16
N LEU A 4 -3.63 -7.59 5.08
CA LEU A 4 -3.77 -6.14 5.21
C LEU A 4 -2.46 -5.53 5.73
N SER A 5 -1.86 -6.13 6.75
CA SER A 5 -0.56 -5.70 7.29
C SER A 5 0.52 -5.75 6.21
N LEU A 6 0.61 -6.86 5.48
CA LEU A 6 1.59 -7.02 4.39
C LEU A 6 1.40 -5.97 3.30
N ALA A 7 0.15 -5.65 2.93
CA ALA A 7 -0.12 -4.61 1.95
C ALA A 7 0.24 -3.20 2.47
N VAL A 8 0.00 -2.91 3.75
CA VAL A 8 0.41 -1.64 4.38
C VAL A 8 1.94 -1.52 4.40
N ASP A 9 2.65 -2.56 4.84
CA ASP A 9 4.11 -2.58 4.90
C ASP A 9 4.72 -2.41 3.49
N ALA A 10 4.15 -3.09 2.49
CA ALA A 10 4.55 -2.96 1.10
C ALA A 10 4.36 -1.52 0.58
N ARG A 11 3.21 -0.89 0.88
CA ARG A 11 2.95 0.51 0.52
C ARG A 11 4.00 1.43 1.13
N GLN A 12 4.23 1.33 2.44
CA GLN A 12 5.19 2.18 3.14
C GLN A 12 6.60 2.04 2.57
N LYS A 13 7.04 0.80 2.29
CA LYS A 13 8.34 0.55 1.68
C LYS A 13 8.46 1.14 0.27
N LEU A 14 7.43 0.98 -0.56
CA LEU A 14 7.42 1.53 -1.92
C LEU A 14 7.45 3.06 -1.91
N ASP A 15 6.79 3.70 -0.95
CA ASP A 15 6.77 5.16 -0.81
C ASP A 15 8.13 5.72 -0.40
N ALA A 16 8.81 5.08 0.56
CA ALA A 16 10.17 5.41 0.92
C ALA A 16 11.12 5.30 -0.29
N GLN A 17 11.03 4.19 -1.03
CA GLN A 17 11.81 4.01 -2.25
C GLN A 17 11.48 5.03 -3.34
N LEU A 18 10.22 5.40 -3.51
CA LEU A 18 9.81 6.44 -4.46
C LEU A 18 10.43 7.78 -4.09
N SER A 19 10.34 8.18 -2.83
CA SER A 19 10.91 9.43 -2.31
C SER A 19 12.43 9.51 -2.53
N GLU A 20 13.15 8.43 -2.18
CA GLU A 20 14.60 8.33 -2.41
C GLU A 20 14.95 8.46 -3.91
N ASN A 21 14.22 7.78 -4.79
CA ASN A 21 14.49 7.86 -6.23
C ASN A 21 14.13 9.23 -6.82
N GLU A 22 13.11 9.93 -6.29
CA GLU A 22 12.80 11.30 -6.69
C GLU A 22 13.89 12.27 -6.25
N LEU A 23 14.47 12.06 -5.07
CA LEU A 23 15.63 12.84 -4.61
C LEU A 23 16.84 12.61 -5.51
N VAL A 24 17.16 11.35 -5.83
CA VAL A 24 18.23 11.03 -6.79
C VAL A 24 17.96 11.69 -8.14
N LYS A 25 16.74 11.64 -8.67
CA LYS A 25 16.38 12.32 -9.92
C LYS A 25 16.62 13.83 -9.87
N LYS A 26 16.35 14.48 -8.74
CA LYS A 26 16.65 15.92 -8.54
C LYS A 26 18.15 16.17 -8.52
N GLU A 27 18.94 15.32 -7.86
CA GLU A 27 20.40 15.40 -7.89
C GLU A 27 20.95 15.21 -9.31
N PHE A 28 20.38 14.30 -10.10
CA PHE A 28 20.74 14.15 -11.52
C PHE A 28 20.54 15.43 -12.34
N ALA A 29 19.63 16.33 -11.92
CA ALA A 29 19.40 17.59 -12.61
C ALA A 29 20.49 18.65 -12.33
N SER A 30 21.27 18.50 -11.25
CA SER A 30 22.40 19.39 -10.94
C SER A 30 23.74 18.88 -11.49
N LEU A 31 23.79 17.68 -12.08
CA LEU A 31 25.00 17.14 -12.68
C LEU A 31 25.39 17.90 -13.95
N THR A 32 26.69 18.14 -14.08
CA THR A 32 27.35 18.70 -15.26
C THR A 32 28.15 17.62 -15.99
N ASP A 33 28.67 17.92 -17.18
CA ASP A 33 29.40 16.96 -18.01
C ASP A 33 30.69 16.43 -17.36
N VAL A 34 31.32 17.19 -16.46
CA VAL A 34 32.56 16.77 -15.78
C VAL A 34 32.33 15.79 -14.64
N ASN A 35 31.10 15.68 -14.12
CA ASN A 35 30.81 14.73 -13.05
C ASN A 35 30.94 13.28 -13.55
N THR A 36 31.31 12.34 -12.69
CA THR A 36 31.29 10.90 -13.02
C THR A 36 30.28 10.20 -12.12
N VAL A 37 29.44 9.34 -12.71
CA VAL A 37 28.44 8.57 -11.98
C VAL A 37 28.95 7.16 -11.75
N TYR A 38 28.78 6.65 -10.53
CA TYR A 38 29.08 5.28 -10.17
C TYR A 38 27.83 4.62 -9.59
N LYS A 39 27.65 3.34 -9.88
CA LYS A 39 26.63 2.48 -9.28
C LYS A 39 27.30 1.57 -8.26
N LEU A 40 26.79 1.57 -7.03
CA LEU A 40 27.19 0.58 -6.02
C LEU A 40 26.48 -0.75 -6.29
N VAL A 41 27.27 -1.80 -6.48
CA VAL A 41 26.84 -3.18 -6.63
C VAL A 41 27.61 -4.00 -5.60
N GLU A 42 26.95 -4.35 -4.50
CA GLU A 42 27.57 -5.02 -3.35
C GLU A 42 28.78 -4.19 -2.81
N PRO A 43 30.00 -4.72 -2.51
CA PRO A 43 31.10 -3.86 -2.05
C PRO A 43 31.80 -3.10 -3.20
N VAL A 44 31.30 -3.15 -4.44
CA VAL A 44 31.98 -2.64 -5.63
C VAL A 44 31.28 -1.42 -6.23
N LEU A 45 32.06 -0.40 -6.60
CA LEU A 45 31.58 0.75 -7.38
C LEU A 45 31.92 0.57 -8.86
N VAL A 46 30.89 0.55 -9.71
CA VAL A 46 31.02 0.42 -11.17
C VAL A 46 30.72 1.76 -11.81
N LYS A 47 31.62 2.26 -12.67
CA LYS A 47 31.39 3.49 -13.43
C LYS A 47 30.22 3.27 -14.39
N GLN A 48 29.24 4.18 -14.37
CA GLN A 48 28.07 4.11 -15.22
C GLN A 48 28.02 5.28 -16.20
N ASP A 49 27.45 5.03 -17.37
CA ASP A 49 27.04 6.10 -18.26
C ASP A 49 25.91 6.94 -17.60
N LYS A 50 25.96 8.26 -17.79
CA LYS A 50 25.00 9.18 -17.15
C LYS A 50 23.60 9.05 -17.73
N ALA A 51 23.49 8.90 -19.05
CA ALA A 51 22.20 8.78 -19.70
C ALA A 51 21.53 7.47 -19.29
N GLU A 52 22.30 6.38 -19.26
CA GLU A 52 21.83 5.09 -18.76
C GLU A 52 21.42 5.16 -17.28
N ALA A 53 22.24 5.77 -16.42
CA ALA A 53 21.90 5.92 -15.01
C ALA A 53 20.62 6.73 -14.80
N LYS A 54 20.44 7.83 -15.56
CA LYS A 54 19.23 8.66 -15.53
C LYS A 54 18.00 7.88 -16.03
N GLN A 55 18.15 7.09 -17.09
CA GLN A 55 17.09 6.22 -17.58
C GLN A 55 16.68 5.20 -16.52
N ASN A 56 17.65 4.54 -15.86
CA ASN A 56 17.39 3.57 -14.80
C ASN A 56 16.62 4.18 -13.63
N VAL A 57 16.96 5.40 -13.20
CA VAL A 57 16.21 6.13 -12.16
C VAL A 57 14.77 6.39 -12.60
N ASN A 58 14.55 6.85 -13.84
CA ASN A 58 13.20 7.09 -14.35
C ASN A 58 12.38 5.80 -14.43
N THR A 59 12.95 4.71 -14.96
CA THR A 59 12.28 3.41 -15.00
C THR A 59 11.92 2.91 -13.60
N ARG A 60 12.79 3.14 -12.60
CA ARG A 60 12.50 2.77 -11.20
C ARG A 60 11.35 3.59 -10.62
N LEU A 61 11.30 4.89 -10.91
CA LEU A 61 10.19 5.76 -10.50
C LEU A 61 8.86 5.29 -11.08
N ASP A 62 8.82 4.97 -12.37
CA ASP A 62 7.60 4.53 -13.03
C ASP A 62 7.12 3.19 -12.48
N PHE A 63 8.03 2.24 -12.26
CA PHE A 63 7.73 0.96 -11.62
C PHE A 63 7.19 1.15 -10.19
N ASN A 64 7.83 1.97 -9.36
CA ASN A 64 7.38 2.19 -7.99
C ASN A 64 5.98 2.84 -7.98
N ARG A 65 5.72 3.80 -8.87
CA ARG A 65 4.39 4.43 -9.01
C ARG A 65 3.32 3.43 -9.42
N SER A 66 3.62 2.52 -10.37
CA SER A 66 2.66 1.49 -10.76
C SER A 66 2.39 0.50 -9.62
N GLU A 67 3.42 0.12 -8.87
CA GLU A 67 3.27 -0.81 -7.75
C GLU A 67 2.51 -0.18 -6.58
N ILE A 68 2.71 1.11 -6.30
CA ILE A 68 1.91 1.83 -5.31
C ILE A 68 0.43 1.78 -5.68
N LYS A 69 0.07 2.09 -6.93
CA LYS A 69 -1.33 2.00 -7.39
C LYS A 69 -1.90 0.59 -7.24
N ARG A 70 -1.11 -0.43 -7.54
CA ARG A 70 -1.50 -1.84 -7.38
C ARG A 70 -1.78 -2.17 -5.91
N VAL A 71 -0.89 -1.78 -5.00
CA VAL A 71 -1.05 -2.01 -3.56
C VAL A 71 -2.22 -1.21 -2.99
N GLU A 72 -2.43 0.04 -3.41
CA GLU A 72 -3.58 0.86 -3.01
C GLU A 72 -4.91 0.22 -3.44
N THR A 73 -4.96 -0.35 -4.65
CA THR A 73 -6.13 -1.11 -5.12
C THR A 73 -6.38 -2.33 -4.22
N GLN A 74 -5.33 -3.09 -3.91
CA GLN A 74 -5.43 -4.24 -3.01
C GLN A 74 -5.90 -3.84 -1.60
N LEU A 75 -5.38 -2.75 -1.05
CA LEU A 75 -5.81 -2.22 0.26
C LEU A 75 -7.29 -1.87 0.26
N LYS A 76 -7.77 -1.20 -0.79
CA LYS A 76 -9.18 -0.85 -0.95
C LYS A 76 -10.05 -2.10 -1.00
N GLU A 77 -9.70 -3.09 -1.81
CA GLU A 77 -10.46 -4.34 -1.91
C GLU A 77 -10.52 -5.12 -0.59
N LEU A 78 -9.41 -5.16 0.15
CA LEU A 78 -9.36 -5.80 1.46
C LEU A 78 -10.24 -5.05 2.48
N GLY A 79 -10.22 -3.72 2.45
CA GLY A 79 -11.09 -2.87 3.27
C GLY A 79 -12.57 -3.10 2.96
N ASP A 80 -12.94 -3.07 1.67
CA ASP A 80 -14.32 -3.29 1.21
C ASP A 80 -14.82 -4.69 1.62
N LYS A 81 -13.96 -5.73 1.52
CA LYS A 81 -14.29 -7.09 1.97
C LYS A 81 -14.46 -7.18 3.49
N ALA A 82 -13.63 -6.48 4.26
CA ALA A 82 -13.71 -6.46 5.71
C ALA A 82 -15.00 -5.79 6.19
N GLU A 83 -15.39 -4.66 5.58
CA GLU A 83 -16.61 -3.95 5.97
C GLU A 83 -17.87 -4.75 5.60
N LYS A 84 -17.92 -5.40 4.43
CA LYS A 84 -19.04 -6.29 4.06
C LYS A 84 -19.26 -7.39 5.10
N LYS A 85 -18.19 -8.10 5.47
CA LYS A 85 -18.28 -9.16 6.49
C LYS A 85 -18.72 -8.63 7.85
N LYS A 86 -18.28 -7.43 8.22
CA LYS A 86 -18.70 -6.78 9.47
C LYS A 86 -20.20 -6.46 9.46
N ILE A 87 -20.73 -5.95 8.35
CA ILE A 87 -22.17 -5.70 8.19
C ILE A 87 -22.96 -7.01 8.31
N GLU A 88 -22.56 -8.05 7.60
CA GLU A 88 -23.20 -9.38 7.67
C GLU A 88 -23.22 -9.92 9.11
N LEU A 89 -22.11 -9.77 9.85
CA LEU A 89 -22.04 -10.18 11.26
C LEU A 89 -23.01 -9.39 12.17
N VAL A 90 -23.12 -8.08 11.96
CA VAL A 90 -24.04 -7.22 12.71
C VAL A 90 -25.50 -7.61 12.43
N GLU A 91 -25.85 -7.88 11.18
CA GLU A 91 -27.19 -8.33 10.79
C GLU A 91 -27.55 -9.66 11.45
N ILE A 92 -26.63 -10.63 11.45
CA ILE A 92 -26.82 -11.92 12.12
C ILE A 92 -27.00 -11.73 13.63
N GLN A 93 -26.17 -10.90 14.27
CA GLN A 93 -26.28 -10.61 15.70
C GLN A 93 -27.63 -9.96 16.05
N ALA A 94 -28.09 -9.00 15.23
CA ALA A 94 -29.38 -8.36 15.41
C ALA A 94 -30.55 -9.36 15.26
N ALA A 95 -30.50 -10.25 14.27
CA ALA A 95 -31.52 -11.27 14.05
C ALA A 95 -31.60 -12.27 15.21
N LEU A 96 -30.45 -12.70 15.76
CA LEU A 96 -30.39 -13.59 16.92
C LEU A 96 -30.99 -12.94 18.16
N GLN A 97 -30.69 -11.65 18.41
CA GLN A 97 -31.27 -10.92 19.54
C GLN A 97 -32.80 -10.82 19.45
N GLN A 98 -33.36 -10.62 18.25
CA GLN A 98 -34.81 -10.60 18.04
C GLN A 98 -35.48 -11.96 18.31
N GLN A 99 -34.81 -13.08 18.00
CA GLN A 99 -35.36 -14.42 18.26
C GLN A 99 -35.27 -14.82 19.73
N THR A 100 -34.31 -14.29 20.49
CA THR A 100 -34.15 -14.58 21.93
C THR A 100 -34.95 -13.66 22.85
N ALA A 101 -35.64 -12.65 22.31
CA ALA A 101 -36.47 -11.76 23.12
C ALA A 101 -37.74 -12.50 23.61
N PRO A 102 -37.96 -12.61 24.94
CA PRO A 102 -39.15 -13.28 25.46
C PRO A 102 -40.41 -12.53 25.04
N ALA A 103 -41.42 -13.27 24.57
CA ALA A 103 -42.73 -12.71 24.21
C ALA A 103 -43.29 -11.91 25.39
N PRO A 104 -43.83 -10.69 25.18
CA PRO A 104 -44.42 -9.93 26.27
C PRO A 104 -45.62 -10.72 26.81
N MET A 105 -45.50 -11.20 28.05
CA MET A 105 -46.62 -11.81 28.77
C MET A 105 -47.74 -10.77 28.84
N ARG A 106 -48.79 -10.98 28.04
CA ARG A 106 -50.01 -10.20 28.09
C ARG A 106 -50.61 -10.42 29.48
N SER A 107 -50.44 -9.43 30.35
CA SER A 107 -51.18 -9.29 31.60
C SER A 107 -52.68 -9.38 31.30
N LEU A 108 -53.29 -10.55 31.54
CA LEU A 108 -54.74 -10.64 31.67
C LEU A 108 -55.11 -9.89 32.95
N LEU A 109 -55.68 -8.69 32.75
CA LEU A 109 -56.55 -8.04 33.72
C LEU A 109 -57.79 -8.94 33.91
N LEU A 110 -57.96 -9.46 35.12
CA LEU A 110 -59.22 -9.89 35.72
C LEU A 110 -59.12 -9.71 37.24
#